data_AF-A0A9D1MU55-F1
#
_entry.id   AF-A0A9D1MU55-F1
#
_cell.length_a   1.000
_cell.length_b   1.000
_cell.length_c   1.000
_cell.angle_alpha   90.00
_cell.angle_beta   90.00
_cell.angle_gamma   90.00
#
_symmetry.space_group_name_H-M   'P 1'
#
loop_
_entity.id
_entity.type
_entity.pdbx_description
1 polymer ?
#
loop_
_entity_poly.entity_id
_entity_poly.type
_entity_poly.pdbx_seq_one_letter_code
_entity_poly.pdbx_strand_id
1 'polypeptide(L)' 'MKFGLLSSILDGWSFEEVIDFAAENGFACVELACWPRGKAERRYGGVSHFDVDAVAADDAKIRYVQDYCKQKNVE' A
#
# COMPACT_ATOMS: atom_id res chain seq x y z
N MET A 1 17.63 -7.09 8.61
CA MET A 1 16.46 -6.47 9.26
C MET A 1 16.03 -5.29 8.40
N LYS A 2 14.77 -5.22 7.98
CA LYS A 2 14.25 -4.15 7.11
C LYS A 2 13.49 -3.14 7.97
N PHE A 3 13.69 -1.86 7.70
CA PHE A 3 12.98 -0.77 8.39
C PHE A 3 11.91 -0.24 7.45
N GLY A 4 10.69 -0.05 7.99
CA GLY A 4 9.52 0.28 7.18
C GLY A 4 8.49 1.08 7.96
N LEU A 5 7.36 1.34 7.32
CA LEU A 5 6.24 2.05 7.93
C LEU A 5 4.91 1.28 7.78
N LEU A 6 4.01 1.54 8.72
CA LEU A 6 2.61 1.13 8.65
C LEU A 6 1.83 2.23 7.90
N SER A 7 1.26 1.93 6.74
CA SER A 7 0.72 2.97 5.84
C SER A 7 -0.60 3.58 6.31
N SER A 8 -1.21 3.00 7.35
CA SER A 8 -2.50 3.46 7.93
C SER A 8 -2.47 4.91 8.42
N ILE A 9 -1.28 5.50 8.61
CA ILE A 9 -1.09 6.91 8.98
C ILE A 9 -1.25 7.87 7.79
N LEU A 10 -1.17 7.36 6.55
CA LEU A 10 -1.20 8.12 5.29
C LEU A 10 -2.61 8.11 4.68
N ASP A 11 -3.63 8.45 5.47
CA ASP A 11 -5.02 8.46 4.98
C ASP A 11 -5.20 9.38 3.75
N GLY A 12 -5.96 8.89 2.77
CA GLY A 12 -6.22 9.57 1.50
C GLY A 12 -5.15 9.38 0.41
N TRP A 13 -4.02 8.73 0.70
CA TRP A 13 -2.94 8.51 -0.26
C TRP A 13 -3.20 7.29 -1.14
N SER A 14 -2.76 7.33 -2.39
CA SER A 14 -2.74 6.18 -3.29
C SER A 14 -1.64 5.18 -2.93
N PHE A 15 -1.72 3.97 -3.48
CA PHE A 15 -0.66 2.97 -3.36
C PHE A 15 0.70 3.52 -3.84
N GLU A 16 0.73 4.16 -5.00
CA GLU A 16 1.94 4.75 -5.58
C GLU A 16 2.53 5.82 -4.66
N GLU A 17 1.71 6.73 -4.13
CA GLU A 17 2.19 7.79 -3.22
C GLU A 17 2.84 7.21 -1.95
N VAL A 18 2.28 6.13 -1.41
CA VAL A 18 2.84 5.44 -0.24
C VAL A 18 4.20 4.80 -0.55
N ILE A 19 4.29 4.07 -1.68
CA ILE A 19 5.52 3.38 -2.08
C ILE A 19 6.61 4.38 -2.49
N ASP A 20 6.24 5.44 -3.19
CA ASP A 20 7.16 6.52 -3.57
C ASP A 20 7.73 7.20 -2.33
N PHE A 21 6.89 7.55 -1.36
CA PHE A 21 7.35 8.09 -0.10
C PHE A 21 8.29 7.15 0.66
N ALA A 22 7.98 5.85 0.70
CA ALA A 22 8.83 4.86 1.33
C ALA A 22 10.23 4.84 0.68
N ALA A 23 10.29 4.76 -0.65
CA ALA A 23 11.53 4.75 -1.41
C ALA A 23 12.35 6.05 -1.24
N GLU A 24 11.70 7.20 -1.35
CA GLU A 24 12.34 8.52 -1.23
C GLU A 24 12.93 8.79 0.16
N ASN A 25 12.32 8.20 1.20
CA ASN A 25 12.76 8.38 2.59
C ASN A 25 13.65 7.23 3.10
N GLY A 26 14.04 6.29 2.23
CA GLY A 26 14.95 5.20 2.56
C GLY A 26 14.33 4.08 3.40
N PHE A 27 13.00 3.97 3.42
CA PHE A 27 12.33 2.79 3.96
C PHE A 27 12.43 1.62 2.99
N ALA A 28 12.69 0.43 3.52
CA ALA A 28 12.88 -0.78 2.73
C ALA A 28 11.60 -1.61 2.57
N CYS A 29 10.55 -1.33 3.36
CA CYS A 29 9.29 -2.07 3.28
C CYS A 29 8.09 -1.23 3.79
N VAL A 30 6.89 -1.64 3.40
CA VAL A 30 5.62 -1.03 3.84
C VAL A 30 4.63 -2.10 4.28
N GLU A 31 4.08 -1.96 5.48
CA GLU A 31 2.88 -2.68 5.87
C GLU A 31 1.65 -1.91 5.38
N LEU A 32 1.18 -2.30 4.19
CA LEU A 32 0.18 -1.57 3.44
C LEU A 32 -1.25 -1.86 3.92
N ALA A 33 -2.00 -0.81 4.20
CA ALA A 33 -3.43 -0.85 4.45
C ALA A 33 -4.20 -1.20 3.16
N CYS A 34 -4.71 -2.43 3.10
CA CYS A 34 -5.29 -3.04 1.90
C CYS A 34 -6.62 -3.78 2.15
N TRP A 35 -7.42 -3.34 3.12
CA TRP A 35 -8.75 -3.95 3.34
C TRP A 35 -9.78 -3.44 2.33
N PRO A 36 -10.89 -4.19 2.14
CA PRO A 36 -12.01 -3.75 1.31
C PRO A 36 -12.51 -2.38 1.75
N ARG A 37 -12.90 -1.54 0.77
CA ARG A 37 -13.44 -0.22 1.07
C ARG A 37 -14.74 -0.38 1.86
N GLY A 38 -14.79 0.23 3.04
CA GLY A 38 -15.93 0.10 3.95
C GLY A 38 -15.98 1.21 4.98
N LYS A 39 -17.05 1.23 5.80
CA LYS A 39 -17.17 2.17 6.90
C LYS A 39 -16.13 1.85 7.98
N ALA A 40 -15.42 2.88 8.45
CA ALA A 40 -14.45 2.74 9.52
C ALA A 40 -15.14 2.39 10.85
N GLU A 41 -15.17 1.11 11.23
CA GLU A 41 -15.69 0.67 12.53
C GLU A 41 -14.63 0.72 13.64
N ARG A 42 -13.37 1.01 13.29
CA ARG A 42 -12.23 1.11 14.20
C ARG A 42 -11.23 2.17 13.73
N ARG A 43 -10.35 2.60 14.64
CA ARG A 43 -9.28 3.57 14.32
C ARG A 43 -8.44 3.05 13.14
N TYR A 44 -8.28 3.91 12.14
CA TYR A 44 -7.64 3.62 10.84
C TYR A 44 -8.36 2.62 9.95
N GLY A 45 -9.43 1.92 10.36
CA GLY A 45 -10.10 0.91 9.54
C GLY A 45 -10.79 1.42 8.26
N GLY A 46 -10.75 2.73 7.99
CA GLY A 46 -11.21 3.33 6.75
C GLY A 46 -10.11 3.57 5.71
N VAL A 47 -8.84 3.48 6.09
CA VAL A 47 -7.69 3.84 5.23
C VAL A 47 -7.40 2.70 4.26
N SER A 48 -7.53 2.90 2.95
CA SER A 48 -7.11 1.86 2.00
C SER A 48 -6.52 2.52 0.77
N HIS A 49 -5.33 2.08 0.38
CA HIS A 49 -4.55 2.74 -0.67
C HIS A 49 -4.87 2.24 -2.08
N PHE A 50 -5.63 1.15 -2.16
CA PHE A 50 -6.16 0.61 -3.41
C PHE A 50 -7.39 -0.24 -3.14
N ASP A 51 -8.20 -0.47 -4.17
CA ASP A 51 -9.33 -1.38 -4.08
C ASP A 51 -8.84 -2.83 -4.16
N VAL A 52 -8.75 -3.49 -2.99
CA VAL A 52 -8.24 -4.86 -2.89
C VAL A 52 -9.09 -5.87 -3.64
N ASP A 53 -10.41 -5.68 -3.71
CA ASP A 53 -11.31 -6.60 -4.42
C ASP A 53 -11.05 -6.48 -5.93
N ALA A 54 -10.90 -5.24 -6.42
CA ALA A 54 -10.59 -5.00 -7.81
C ALA A 54 -9.19 -5.45 -8.22
N VAL A 55 -8.22 -5.47 -7.30
CA VAL A 55 -6.86 -5.99 -7.54
C VAL A 55 -6.85 -7.51 -7.48
N ALA A 56 -7.49 -8.12 -6.49
CA ALA A 56 -7.55 -9.57 -6.33
C ALA A 56 -8.26 -10.27 -7.50
N ALA A 57 -9.18 -9.58 -8.18
CA ALA A 57 -9.91 -10.09 -9.34
C ALA A 57 -9.14 -10.00 -10.68
N ASP A 58 -7.95 -9.38 -10.71
CA ASP A 58 -7.22 -9.09 -11.96
C ASP A 58 -5.70 -9.32 -11.81
N ASP A 59 -5.21 -10.41 -12.41
CA ASP A 59 -3.79 -10.79 -12.41
C ASP A 59 -2.87 -9.67 -12.94
N ALA A 60 -3.34 -8.85 -13.88
CA ALA A 60 -2.54 -7.75 -14.40
C ALA A 60 -2.31 -6.67 -13.33
N LYS A 61 -3.29 -6.44 -12.46
CA LYS A 61 -3.14 -5.49 -11.33
C LYS A 61 -2.29 -6.06 -10.22
N ILE A 62 -2.41 -7.35 -9.91
CA ILE A 62 -1.51 -8.04 -8.97
C ILE A 62 -0.06 -7.88 -9.44
N ARG A 63 0.18 -8.12 -10.73
CA ARG A 63 1.50 -7.97 -11.31
C ARG A 63 1.99 -6.51 -11.28
N TYR A 64 1.12 -5.55 -11.58
CA TYR A 64 1.44 -4.14 -11.47
C TYR A 64 1.92 -3.76 -10.07
N VAL A 65 1.18 -4.15 -9.02
CA VAL A 65 1.55 -3.88 -7.62
C VAL A 65 2.93 -4.46 -7.30
N GLN A 66 3.17 -5.73 -7.66
CA GLN A 66 4.46 -6.39 -7.41
C GLN A 66 5.62 -5.75 -8.18
N ASP A 67 5.41 -5.41 -9.45
CA ASP A 67 6.44 -4.83 -10.30
C ASP A 67 6.76 -3.39 -9.88
N TYR A 68 5.76 -2.63 -9.41
CA TYR A 68 5.95 -1.29 -8.86
C TYR A 68 6.81 -1.29 -7.58
N CYS A 69 6.49 -2.18 -6.62
CA CYS A 69 7.28 -2.40 -5.41
C CYS A 69 8.74 -2.77 -5.75
N LYS A 70 8.94 -3.72 -6.66
CA LYS A 70 10.29 -4.12 -7.12
C LYS A 70 11.05 -2.96 -7.77
N GLN A 71 10.40 -2.19 -8.63
CA GLN A 71 11.01 -1.04 -9.30
C GLN A 71 11.49 0.01 -8.28
N LYS A 72 10.75 0.18 -7.19
CA LYS A 72 11.05 1.15 -6.13
C LYS A 72 11.97 0.60 -5.04
N ASN A 73 12.33 -0.68 -5.12
CA ASN A 73 13.11 -1.40 -4.12
C ASN A 73 12.47 -1.31 -2.71
N VAL A 74 11.14 -1.41 -2.67
CA VAL A 74 10.32 -1.44 -1.45
C VAL A 74 9.55 -2.75 -1.44
N GLU A 75 9.52 -3.42 -0.28
CA GLU A 75 8.73 -4.65 -0.08
C GLU A 75 7.34 -4.42 0.51
#